data_AF-A0A3A6P7Y9-F1
#
_entry.id   AF-A0A3A6P7Y9-F1
#
_cell.length_a   1.000
_cell.length_b   1.000
_cell.length_c   1.000
_cell.angle_alpha   90.00
_cell.angle_beta   90.00
_cell.angle_gamma   90.00
#
_symmetry.space_group_name_H-M   'P 1'
#
loop_
_entity.id
_entity.type
_entity.pdbx_description
1 polymer ?
#
loop_
_entity_poly.entity_id
_entity_poly.type
_entity_poly.pdbx_seq_one_letter_code
_entity_poly.pdbx_strand_id
1 'polypeptide(L)'
;MRPLTTAGGLALEPELRVEWRHEFEQHSTDLDAKLSGGGAYFTTPSRDQARDSLLLGAALKAQLSQLISGAISYDCEVRSSGDAIDHALGLHLSVRF
;
A
#
# COMPACT_ATOMS: atom_id res chain seq x y z
N MET A 1 -11.48 -1.66 -18.26
CA MET A 1 -12.18 -0.38 -18.48
C MET A 1 -11.83 0.14 -19.86
N ARG A 2 -12.67 0.95 -20.52
CA ARG A 2 -12.32 1.54 -21.82
C ARG A 2 -11.52 2.84 -21.57
N PRO A 3 -10.39 3.08 -22.25
CA PRO A 3 -9.63 4.32 -22.09
C PRO A 3 -10.46 5.53 -22.50
N LEU A 4 -10.26 6.64 -21.78
CA LEU A 4 -10.73 7.97 -22.13
C LEU A 4 -9.70 8.63 -23.03
N THR A 5 -10.14 9.19 -24.16
CA THR A 5 -9.25 9.95 -25.05
C THR A 5 -9.41 11.43 -24.77
N THR A 6 -8.31 12.14 -24.53
CA THR A 6 -8.33 13.60 -24.35
C THR A 6 -8.41 14.31 -25.70
N ALA A 7 -8.70 15.63 -25.69
CA ALA A 7 -8.69 16.45 -26.90
C ALA A 7 -7.34 16.45 -27.64
N GLY A 8 -6.24 16.07 -26.98
CA GLY A 8 -4.91 15.93 -27.56
C GLY A 8 -4.54 14.50 -27.99
N GLY A 9 -5.50 13.56 -28.00
CA GLY A 9 -5.25 12.17 -28.41
C GLY A 9 -4.57 11.28 -27.37
N LEU A 10 -4.35 11.78 -26.15
CA LEU A 10 -3.79 10.99 -25.05
C LEU A 10 -4.84 9.99 -24.55
N ALA A 11 -4.46 8.71 -24.47
CA ALA A 11 -5.30 7.67 -23.88
C ALA A 11 -5.05 7.58 -22.37
N LEU A 12 -6.09 7.83 -21.58
CA LEU A 12 -6.10 7.77 -20.13
C LEU A 12 -6.97 6.62 -19.65
N GLU A 13 -6.46 5.83 -18.71
CA GLU A 13 -7.19 4.74 -18.09
C GLU A 13 -7.31 5.01 -16.58
N PRO A 14 -8.47 5.51 -16.11
CA PRO A 14 -8.72 5.66 -14.69
C PRO A 14 -8.95 4.28 -14.06
N GLU A 15 -8.51 4.12 -12.82
CA GLU A 15 -8.70 2.90 -12.04
C GLU A 15 -9.08 3.25 -10.60
N LEU A 16 -10.06 2.53 -10.07
CA LEU A 16 -10.41 2.53 -8.65
C LEU A 16 -10.27 1.12 -8.11
N ARG A 17 -9.71 0.97 -6.91
CA ARG A 17 -9.50 -0.30 -6.22
C ARG A 17 -10.10 -0.25 -4.83
N VAL A 18 -10.75 -1.34 -4.44
CA VAL A 18 -11.23 -1.58 -3.08
C VAL A 18 -10.89 -3.02 -2.73
N GLU A 19 -10.19 -3.21 -1.63
CA GLU A 19 -9.76 -4.54 -1.17
C GLU A 19 -9.95 -4.63 0.34
N TRP A 20 -10.57 -5.72 0.81
CA TRP A 20 -10.61 -6.06 2.23
C TRP A 20 -9.64 -7.22 2.48
N ARG A 21 -8.75 -7.04 3.46
CA ARG A 21 -7.79 -8.05 3.89
C ARG A 21 -8.11 -8.49 5.32
N HIS A 22 -8.05 -9.80 5.52
CA HIS A 22 -8.19 -10.43 6.83
C HIS A 22 -6.93 -11.24 7.12
N GLU A 23 -6.28 -10.95 8.23
CA GLU A 23 -5.11 -11.66 8.74
C GLU A 23 -5.57 -12.80 9.65
N PHE A 24 -5.32 -14.05 9.23
CA PHE A 24 -5.79 -15.24 9.93
C PHE A 24 -4.85 -15.64 11.07
N GLU A 25 -3.55 -15.35 10.97
CA GLU A 25 -2.56 -15.66 11.99
C GLU A 25 -2.04 -14.38 12.65
N GLN A 26 -2.93 -13.73 13.41
CA GLN A 26 -2.59 -12.55 14.20
C GLN A 26 -1.75 -12.94 15.44
N HIS A 27 -0.48 -13.28 15.25
CA HIS A 27 0.47 -13.56 16.34
C HIS A 27 1.34 -12.33 16.60
N SER A 28 1.03 -11.58 17.66
CA SER A 28 1.97 -10.63 18.25
C SER A 28 2.99 -11.42 19.08
N THR A 29 4.26 -11.37 18.68
CA THR A 29 5.35 -11.99 19.44
C THR A 29 6.01 -10.93 20.30
N ASP A 30 5.90 -11.08 21.62
CA ASP A 30 6.60 -10.23 22.56
C ASP A 30 8.12 -10.38 22.42
N LEU A 31 8.84 -9.29 22.67
CA LEU A 31 10.28 -9.22 22.54
C LEU A 31 10.95 -9.51 23.87
N ASP A 32 11.48 -10.71 24.03
CA ASP A 32 12.35 -11.05 25.15
C ASP A 32 13.77 -10.54 24.91
N ALA A 33 14.24 -9.68 25.80
CA ALA A 33 15.54 -9.04 25.69
C ALA A 33 16.32 -9.11 27.02
N LYS A 34 17.64 -8.95 26.92
CA LYS A 34 18.55 -8.86 28.06
C LYS A 34 19.65 -7.86 27.76
N LEU A 35 20.05 -7.09 28.77
CA LEU A 35 21.15 -6.13 28.64
C LEU A 35 22.49 -6.88 28.54
N SER A 36 23.35 -6.42 27.61
CA SER A 36 24.66 -7.01 27.36
C SER A 36 25.60 -6.94 28.58
N GLY A 37 25.44 -5.93 29.44
CA GLY A 37 26.18 -5.77 30.68
C GLY A 37 25.75 -6.71 31.83
N GLY A 38 24.76 -7.58 31.59
CA GLY A 38 24.19 -8.46 32.62
C GLY A 38 22.82 -7.98 33.13
N GLY A 39 22.15 -8.84 33.91
CA GLY A 39 20.80 -8.59 34.45
C GLY A 39 19.79 -9.70 34.11
N ALA A 40 18.55 -9.51 34.56
CA ALA A 40 17.43 -10.39 34.25
C ALA A 40 16.95 -10.17 32.80
N TYR A 41 16.23 -11.16 32.26
CA TYR A 41 15.46 -10.97 31.03
C TYR A 41 14.29 -10.02 31.31
N PHE A 42 13.90 -9.25 30.30
CA PHE A 42 12.68 -8.47 30.30
C PHE A 42 11.93 -8.68 28.99
N THR A 43 10.61 -8.72 29.08
CA THR A 43 9.71 -8.87 27.94
C THR A 43 9.14 -7.50 27.59
N THR A 44 9.27 -7.11 26.34
CA THR A 44 8.67 -5.89 25.80
C THR A 44 7.42 -6.29 25.02
N PRO A 45 6.23 -5.84 25.42
CA PRO A 45 5.00 -6.13 24.70
C PRO A 45 5.10 -5.67 23.25
N SER A 46 4.72 -6.54 22.32
CA SER A 46 4.60 -6.15 20.93
C SER A 46 3.35 -5.31 20.70
N ARG A 47 3.31 -4.60 19.56
CA ARG A 47 2.10 -3.90 19.14
C ARG A 47 1.15 -4.91 18.51
N ASP A 48 -0.10 -4.92 18.95
CA ASP A 48 -1.14 -5.69 18.29
C ASP A 48 -1.25 -5.28 16.81
N GLN A 49 -1.06 -6.25 15.93
CA GLN A 49 -1.23 -6.07 14.50
C GLN A 49 -2.73 -6.05 14.19
N ALA A 50 -3.19 -5.22 13.25
CA ALA A 50 -4.61 -5.19 12.92
C ALA A 50 -5.04 -6.43 12.16
N ARG A 51 -6.12 -7.07 12.62
CA ARG A 51 -6.66 -8.28 11.99
C ARG A 51 -7.31 -7.99 10.63
N ASP A 52 -8.02 -6.88 10.54
CA ASP A 52 -8.76 -6.51 9.34
C ASP A 52 -8.20 -5.19 8.79
N SER A 53 -8.04 -5.10 7.47
CA SER A 53 -7.74 -3.83 6.80
C SER A 53 -8.53 -3.63 5.52
N LEU A 54 -8.84 -2.36 5.24
CA LEU A 54 -9.50 -1.93 4.02
C LEU A 54 -8.52 -1.07 3.22
N LEU A 55 -8.19 -1.51 2.02
CA LEU A 55 -7.38 -0.76 1.08
C LEU A 55 -8.27 -0.08 0.04
N LEU A 56 -8.05 1.22 -0.12
CA LEU A 56 -8.73 2.06 -1.10
C LEU A 56 -7.66 2.66 -2.01
N GLY A 57 -7.80 2.44 -3.31
CA GLY A 57 -6.82 2.87 -4.31
C GLY A 57 -7.46 3.64 -5.44
N ALA A 58 -6.75 4.64 -5.94
CA ALA A 58 -7.04 5.31 -7.20
C ALA A 58 -5.77 5.37 -8.05
N ALA A 59 -5.90 5.22 -9.35
CA ALA A 59 -4.79 5.44 -10.28
C ALA A 59 -5.26 6.05 -11.58
N LEU A 60 -4.34 6.76 -12.23
CA LEU A 60 -4.49 7.26 -13.58
C LEU A 60 -3.31 6.77 -14.40
N LYS A 61 -3.60 5.93 -15.40
CA LYS A 61 -2.60 5.42 -16.34
C LYS A 61 -2.72 6.19 -17.64
N ALA A 62 -1.59 6.43 -18.30
CA ALA A 62 -1.52 7.17 -19.54
C ALA A 62 -0.60 6.47 -20.54
N GLN A 63 -1.09 6.26 -21.76
CA GLN A 63 -0.23 5.87 -22.88
C GLN A 63 0.27 7.13 -23.57
N LEU A 64 1.50 7.55 -23.24
CA LEU A 64 2.09 8.81 -23.72
C LEU A 64 2.53 8.73 -25.19
N SER A 65 2.99 7.55 -25.63
CA SER A 65 3.32 7.24 -27.02
C SER A 65 3.20 5.74 -27.28
N GLN A 66 3.53 5.22 -28.46
CA GLN A 66 3.59 3.76 -28.69
C GLN A 66 4.65 3.05 -27.82
N LEU A 67 5.65 3.78 -27.34
CA LEU A 67 6.79 3.23 -26.60
C LEU A 67 6.77 3.58 -25.12
N ILE A 68 6.10 4.68 -24.75
CA ILE A 68 6.14 5.24 -23.40
C ILE A 68 4.76 5.17 -22.76
N SER A 69 4.70 4.67 -21.53
CA SER A 69 3.51 4.69 -20.69
C SER A 69 3.88 5.14 -19.28
N GLY A 70 2.93 5.75 -18.58
CA GLY A 70 3.09 6.20 -17.21
C GLY A 70 1.84 5.95 -16.38
N ALA A 71 2.01 5.92 -15.07
CA ALA A 71 0.91 5.86 -14.12
C ALA A 71 1.24 6.65 -12.86
N ILE A 72 0.23 7.32 -12.33
CA ILE A 72 0.23 7.83 -10.96
C ILE A 72 -0.80 7.05 -10.15
N SER A 73 -0.49 6.76 -8.90
CA SER A 73 -1.41 6.08 -7.99
C SER A 73 -1.39 6.70 -6.60
N TYR A 74 -2.52 6.54 -5.92
CA TYR A 74 -2.66 6.81 -4.51
C TYR A 74 -3.39 5.63 -3.87
N ASP A 75 -2.85 5.13 -2.77
CA ASP A 75 -3.42 4.06 -1.98
C ASP A 75 -3.51 4.48 -0.51
N CYS A 76 -4.59 4.06 0.13
CA CYS A 76 -4.89 4.33 1.53
C CYS A 76 -5.26 3.00 2.20
N GLU A 77 -4.64 2.70 3.33
CA GLU A 77 -4.98 1.53 4.14
C GLU A 77 -5.56 1.98 5.49
N VAL A 78 -6.80 1.57 5.74
CA VAL A 78 -7.49 1.75 7.02
C VAL A 78 -7.47 0.43 7.76
N ARG A 79 -6.88 0.43 8.95
CA ARG A 79 -6.75 -0.76 9.80
C ARG A 79 -7.83 -0.78 10.89
N SER A 80 -8.29 -1.97 11.26
CA SER A 80 -9.35 -2.15 12.26
C SER A 80 -8.92 -1.84 13.69
N SER A 81 -7.61 -1.84 13.96
CA SER A 81 -7.04 -1.48 15.26
C SER A 81 -5.86 -0.54 15.11
N GLY A 82 -5.78 0.42 16.02
CA GLY A 82 -4.84 1.55 15.97
C GLY A 82 -5.36 2.68 15.10
N ASP A 83 -5.17 3.93 15.54
CA ASP A 83 -5.71 5.11 14.86
C ASP A 83 -4.88 5.55 13.64
N ALA A 84 -4.01 4.67 13.12
CA ALA A 84 -3.12 4.98 12.02
C ALA A 84 -3.76 4.59 10.69
N ILE A 85 -3.81 5.56 9.77
CA ILE A 85 -4.15 5.35 8.36
C ILE A 85 -2.85 5.51 7.57
N ASP A 86 -2.51 4.51 6.77
CA ASP A 86 -1.34 4.59 5.90
C ASP A 86 -1.73 5.18 4.54
N HIS A 87 -0.81 5.96 3.98
CA HIS A 87 -0.96 6.58 2.67
C HIS A 87 0.27 6.31 1.82
N ALA A 88 0.08 5.91 0.57
CA ALA A 88 1.15 5.70 -0.39
C ALA A 88 0.85 6.44 -1.69
N LEU A 89 1.83 7.20 -2.20
CA LEU A 89 1.80 7.76 -3.54
C LEU A 89 2.77 6.99 -4.43
N GLY A 90 2.32 6.62 -5.62
CA GLY A 90 3.10 5.90 -6.61
C GLY A 90 3.26 6.69 -7.90
N LEU A 91 4.46 6.62 -8.47
CA LEU A 91 4.75 7.03 -9.84
C LEU A 91 5.43 5.86 -10.54
N HIS A 92 4.88 5.46 -11.68
CA HIS A 92 5.47 4.43 -12.52
C HIS A 92 5.64 4.95 -13.95
N LEU A 93 6.80 4.67 -14.54
CA LEU A 93 7.14 5.02 -15.92
C LEU A 93 7.72 3.79 -16.60
N SER A 94 7.22 3.47 -17.78
CA SER A 94 7.68 2.32 -18.56
C SER A 94 7.99 2.74 -19.99
N VAL A 95 9.14 2.27 -20.49
CA VAL A 95 9.61 2.46 -21.87
C VAL A 95 9.84 1.08 -22.47
N ARG A 96 9.21 0.82 -23.62
CA ARG A 96 9.44 -0.39 -24.43
C ARG A 96 10.42 -0.08 -25.56
N PHE A 97 11.37 -0.99 -25.76
CA PHE A 97 12.40 -0.95 -26.80
C PHE A 97 12.46 -2.32 -27.51
#